data_AF-A0A842UTK6-F1
#
_entry.id   AF-A0A842UTK6-F1
#
_cell.length_a   1.000
_cell.length_b   1.000
_cell.length_c   1.000
_cell.angle_alpha   90.00
_cell.angle_beta   90.00
_cell.angle_gamma   90.00
#
_symmetry.space_group_name_H-M   'P 1'
#
loop_
_entity.id
_entity.type
_entity.pdbx_description
1 polymer ?
#
loop_
_entity_poly.entity_id
_entity_poly.type
_entity_poly.pdbx_seq_one_letter_code
_entity_poly.pdbx_strand_id
1 'polypeptide(L)'
;MDSLKKNLNDLSVALDNLKSNNVALTRPSKDAMLTDFKRNQDDYFRNAVYTAIRFLERDAGNLGNVPPENVKDAEQIKALVEKLALTSDVSELKLIVGHIAELVSKIKFPKKTRIAVPFDIKADVEADLTELNKCYEAGCYRSAVILCGRLLETALHRKYFEATGNDLLEKSPGIGLGNLIAKLRDNNVELDPGLSNQVHLINQVRVHSVHQKKDLFTPSKEQAHAIMLYTFNILERLFSK
;
A
#
# COMPACT_ATOMS: atom_id res chain seq x y z
N MET A 1 3.60 -3.15 6.92
CA MET A 1 4.54 -4.01 7.69
C MET A 1 5.85 -3.30 7.95
N ASP A 2 6.53 -2.78 6.93
CA ASP A 2 7.76 -1.99 7.14
C ASP A 2 7.52 -0.82 8.10
N SER A 3 6.35 -0.16 7.97
CA SER A 3 5.90 0.86 8.91
C SER A 3 5.73 0.31 10.34
N LEU A 4 5.05 -0.83 10.53
CA LEU A 4 4.81 -1.44 11.84
C LEU A 4 6.13 -1.85 12.52
N LYS A 5 7.02 -2.51 11.78
CA LYS A 5 8.36 -2.90 12.27
C LYS A 5 9.21 -1.68 12.62
N LYS A 6 9.18 -0.65 11.77
CA LYS A 6 9.85 0.62 12.04
C LYS A 6 9.30 1.27 13.31
N ASN A 7 7.97 1.40 13.43
CA ASN A 7 7.33 2.03 14.59
C ASN A 7 7.58 1.24 15.89
N LEU A 8 7.70 -0.09 15.83
CA LEU A 8 8.11 -0.92 16.96
C LEU A 8 9.54 -0.63 17.40
N ASN A 9 10.45 -0.52 16.42
CA ASN A 9 11.84 -0.15 16.68
C ASN A 9 11.93 1.27 17.27
N ASP A 10 11.19 2.23 16.70
CA ASP A 10 11.15 3.61 17.18
C ASP A 10 10.63 3.67 18.64
N LEU A 11 9.61 2.87 18.99
CA LEU A 11 9.13 2.76 20.37
C LEU A 11 10.19 2.14 21.29
N SER A 12 10.87 1.07 20.86
CA SER A 12 11.95 0.45 21.65
C SER A 12 13.06 1.47 21.96
N VAL A 13 13.53 2.21 20.95
CA VAL A 13 14.54 3.26 21.10
C VAL A 13 14.05 4.37 22.02
N ALA A 14 12.78 4.80 21.90
CA ALA A 14 12.21 5.82 22.79
C ALA A 14 12.17 5.35 24.26
N LEU A 15 11.83 4.08 24.51
CA LEU A 15 11.83 3.50 25.86
C LEU A 15 13.26 3.35 26.42
N ASP A 16 14.23 3.01 25.58
CA ASP A 16 15.65 2.94 25.98
C ASP A 16 16.19 4.33 26.35
N ASN A 17 15.87 5.36 25.58
CA ASN A 17 16.23 6.73 25.87
C ASN A 17 15.59 7.23 27.17
N LEU A 18 14.30 6.94 27.37
CA LEU A 18 13.57 7.32 28.59
C LEU A 18 14.17 6.68 29.84
N LYS A 19 14.54 5.38 29.76
CA LYS A 19 15.23 4.67 30.85
C LYS A 19 16.63 5.22 31.10
N SER A 20 17.41 5.47 30.05
CA SER A 20 18.81 5.94 30.16
C SER A 20 18.90 7.34 30.77
N ASN A 21 17.89 8.17 30.57
CA ASN A 21 17.80 9.51 31.13
C ASN A 21 17.04 9.56 32.48
N ASN A 22 16.65 8.40 33.03
CA ASN A 22 15.91 8.28 34.30
C ASN A 22 14.63 9.14 34.35
N VAL A 23 13.90 9.21 33.22
CA VAL A 23 12.69 10.01 33.09
C VAL A 23 11.47 9.13 33.39
N ALA A 24 10.60 9.57 34.29
CA ALA A 24 9.34 8.86 34.56
C ALA A 24 8.34 9.10 33.41
N LEU A 25 7.67 8.03 32.96
CA LEU A 25 6.58 8.10 31.98
C LEU A 25 5.28 8.53 32.67
N THR A 26 5.19 9.83 32.94
CA THR A 26 3.98 10.48 33.49
C THR A 26 3.50 11.54 32.52
N ARG A 27 2.20 11.85 32.53
CA ARG A 27 1.67 12.89 31.64
C ARG A 27 2.34 14.23 31.97
N PRO A 28 2.79 14.99 30.95
CA PRO A 28 3.35 16.32 31.18
C PRO A 28 2.32 17.22 31.86
N SER A 29 2.74 17.95 32.90
CA SER A 29 1.91 19.00 33.52
C SER A 29 1.80 20.19 32.57
N LYS A 30 0.62 20.79 32.45
CA LYS A 30 0.34 21.91 31.54
C LYS A 30 0.99 23.23 31.97
N ASP A 31 1.43 23.35 33.23
CA ASP A 31 1.94 24.60 33.80
C ASP A 31 3.46 24.75 33.66
N ALA A 32 4.02 24.34 32.51
CA ALA A 32 5.46 24.46 32.27
C ALA A 32 5.83 25.90 31.86
N MET A 33 6.67 26.56 32.66
CA MET A 33 7.38 27.76 32.20
C MET A 33 8.38 27.38 31.10
N LEU A 34 8.40 28.14 30.01
CA LEU A 34 9.30 27.96 28.84
C LEU A 34 10.79 27.88 29.22
N THR A 35 11.18 28.35 30.40
CA THR A 35 12.57 28.45 30.87
C THR A 35 13.11 27.18 31.54
N ASP A 36 12.29 26.16 31.81
CA ASP A 36 12.75 24.92 32.45
C ASP A 36 13.32 23.92 31.43
N PHE A 37 14.62 24.04 31.15
CA PHE A 37 15.32 23.21 30.17
C PHE A 37 15.24 21.71 30.48
N LYS A 38 15.38 21.32 31.76
CA LYS A 38 15.37 19.90 32.15
C LYS A 38 14.00 19.30 31.93
N ARG A 39 12.94 20.01 32.33
CA ARG A 39 11.57 19.58 32.08
C ARG A 39 11.25 19.48 30.59
N ASN A 40 11.71 20.43 29.77
CA ASN A 40 11.55 20.37 28.32
C ASN A 40 12.23 19.12 27.72
N GLN A 41 13.38 18.73 28.27
CA GLN A 41 14.09 17.51 27.88
C GLN A 41 13.32 16.24 28.29
N ASP A 42 12.79 16.18 29.52
CA ASP A 42 11.97 15.06 29.98
C ASP A 42 10.69 14.90 29.12
N ASP A 43 10.04 16.03 28.82
CA ASP A 43 8.84 16.06 27.99
C ASP A 43 9.12 15.65 26.54
N TYR A 44 10.30 15.97 26.01
CA TYR A 44 10.75 15.45 24.72
C TYR A 44 10.79 13.91 24.69
N PHE A 45 11.39 13.26 25.69
CA PHE A 45 11.45 11.80 25.76
C PHE A 45 10.06 11.16 25.93
N ARG A 46 9.19 11.75 26.77
CA ARG A 46 7.80 11.29 26.94
C ARG A 46 7.01 11.40 25.64
N ASN A 47 7.11 12.54 24.96
CA ASN A 47 6.41 12.78 23.71
C ASN A 47 6.87 11.83 22.60
N ALA A 48 8.16 11.46 22.57
CA ALA A 48 8.66 10.45 21.66
C ALA A 48 7.98 9.08 21.88
N VAL A 49 7.84 8.64 23.13
CA VAL A 49 7.13 7.39 23.48
C VAL A 49 5.66 7.46 23.09
N TYR A 50 4.93 8.51 23.48
CA TYR A 50 3.50 8.64 23.15
C TYR A 50 3.24 8.75 21.64
N THR A 51 4.14 9.42 20.90
CA THR A 51 4.05 9.52 19.45
C THR A 51 4.26 8.15 18.80
N ALA A 52 5.24 7.38 19.26
CA ALA A 52 5.50 6.04 18.75
C ALA A 52 4.34 5.07 19.05
N ILE A 53 3.74 5.13 20.24
CA ILE A 53 2.52 4.36 20.59
C ILE A 53 1.38 4.71 19.63
N ARG A 54 1.12 6.00 19.39
CA ARG A 54 0.06 6.44 18.47
C ARG A 54 0.26 5.93 17.04
N PHE A 55 1.50 5.91 16.56
CA PHE A 55 1.80 5.35 15.23
C PHE A 55 1.61 3.84 15.20
N LEU A 56 1.92 3.12 16.29
CA LEU A 56 1.63 1.70 16.41
C LEU A 56 0.13 1.41 16.43
N GLU A 57 -0.68 2.20 17.13
CA GLU A 57 -2.15 2.08 17.13
C GLU A 57 -2.72 2.17 15.71
N ARG A 58 -2.28 3.18 14.96
CA ARG A 58 -2.68 3.35 13.56
C ARG A 58 -2.28 2.15 12.70
N ASP A 59 -1.04 1.70 12.83
CA ASP A 59 -0.52 0.59 12.02
C ASP A 59 -1.17 -0.76 12.40
N ALA A 60 -1.48 -0.97 13.68
CA ALA A 60 -2.21 -2.14 14.16
C ALA A 60 -3.67 -2.12 13.69
N GLY A 61 -4.32 -0.96 13.63
CA GLY A 61 -5.65 -0.79 13.04
C GLY A 61 -5.70 -1.25 11.58
N ASN A 62 -4.62 -1.03 10.82
CA ASN A 62 -4.49 -1.45 9.43
C ASN A 62 -4.24 -2.96 9.23
N LEU A 63 -4.12 -3.76 10.29
CA LEU A 63 -3.97 -5.22 10.18
C LEU A 63 -5.28 -5.95 9.82
N GLY A 64 -6.37 -5.24 9.49
CA GLY A 64 -7.66 -5.85 9.16
C GLY A 64 -7.68 -6.75 7.91
N ASN A 65 -6.67 -6.67 7.04
CA ASN A 65 -6.60 -7.42 5.77
C ASN A 65 -5.51 -8.50 5.77
N VAL A 66 -5.20 -9.11 6.92
CA VAL A 66 -4.24 -10.23 6.97
C VAL A 66 -4.85 -11.52 6.45
N PRO A 67 -4.04 -12.46 5.90
CA PRO A 67 -4.50 -13.80 5.56
C PRO A 67 -5.20 -14.51 6.73
N PRO A 68 -6.18 -15.40 6.49
CA PRO A 68 -6.95 -16.09 7.53
C PRO A 68 -6.10 -16.75 8.62
N GLU A 69 -4.95 -17.32 8.24
CA GLU A 69 -4.01 -17.97 9.14
C GLU A 69 -3.35 -17.02 10.16
N ASN A 70 -3.36 -15.71 9.91
CA ASN A 70 -2.74 -14.69 10.77
C ASN A 70 -3.76 -13.85 11.55
N VAL A 71 -5.07 -14.08 11.39
CA VAL A 71 -6.12 -13.26 12.01
C VAL A 71 -5.95 -13.23 13.53
N LYS A 72 -5.70 -14.38 14.15
CA LYS A 72 -5.50 -14.51 15.59
C LYS A 72 -4.31 -13.69 16.09
N ASP A 73 -3.17 -13.76 15.39
CA ASP A 73 -1.97 -13.00 15.75
C ASP A 73 -2.20 -11.49 15.57
N ALA A 74 -2.92 -11.08 14.52
CA ALA A 74 -3.28 -9.68 14.29
C ALA A 74 -4.22 -9.12 15.38
N GLU A 75 -5.21 -9.90 15.81
CA GLU A 75 -6.10 -9.54 16.93
C GLU A 75 -5.31 -9.42 18.25
N GLN A 76 -4.39 -10.34 18.51
CA GLN A 76 -3.55 -10.28 19.69
C GLN A 76 -2.62 -9.06 19.67
N ILE A 77 -2.05 -8.70 18.51
CA ILE A 77 -1.27 -7.46 18.37
C ILE A 77 -2.13 -6.24 18.69
N LYS A 78 -3.36 -6.17 18.16
CA LYS A 78 -4.27 -5.04 18.46
C LYS A 78 -4.53 -4.91 19.95
N ALA A 79 -4.85 -6.01 20.63
CA ALA A 79 -5.07 -6.01 22.08
C ALA A 79 -3.82 -5.59 22.87
N LEU A 80 -2.63 -6.04 22.46
CA LEU A 80 -1.37 -5.63 23.09
C LEU A 80 -1.07 -4.14 22.87
N VAL A 81 -1.37 -3.60 21.69
CA VAL A 81 -1.20 -2.18 21.38
C VAL A 81 -2.18 -1.31 22.18
N GLU A 82 -3.43 -1.74 22.35
CA GLU A 82 -4.37 -1.08 23.25
C GLU A 82 -3.87 -1.08 24.70
N LYS A 83 -3.26 -2.19 25.14
CA LYS A 83 -2.63 -2.28 26.46
C LYS A 83 -1.45 -1.31 26.63
N LEU A 84 -0.63 -1.11 25.59
CA LEU A 84 0.49 -0.13 25.63
C LEU A 84 0.00 1.28 25.96
N ALA A 85 -1.17 1.68 25.46
CA ALA A 85 -1.72 3.02 25.70
C ALA A 85 -2.17 3.24 27.15
N LEU A 86 -2.40 2.16 27.90
CA LEU A 86 -2.87 2.19 29.29
C LEU A 86 -1.74 2.00 30.31
N THR A 87 -0.61 1.41 29.90
CA THR A 87 0.52 1.13 30.78
C THR A 87 1.44 2.34 30.93
N SER A 88 1.81 2.67 32.17
CA SER A 88 2.82 3.70 32.48
C SER A 88 4.16 3.12 32.97
N ASP A 89 4.21 1.83 33.30
CA ASP A 89 5.45 1.16 33.68
C ASP A 89 6.31 0.86 32.46
N VAL A 90 7.51 1.43 32.43
CA VAL A 90 8.48 1.27 31.35
C VAL A 90 8.93 -0.18 31.20
N SER A 91 9.02 -0.93 32.30
CA SER A 91 9.45 -2.33 32.25
C SER A 91 8.37 -3.20 31.59
N GLU A 92 7.11 -3.03 32.00
CA GLU A 92 5.97 -3.68 31.34
C GLU A 92 5.84 -3.28 29.87
N LEU A 93 6.02 -2.00 29.52
CA LEU A 93 5.99 -1.56 28.11
C LEU A 93 7.02 -2.30 27.26
N LYS A 94 8.25 -2.48 27.76
CA LYS A 94 9.28 -3.24 27.03
C LYS A 94 8.90 -4.69 26.82
N LEU A 95 8.28 -5.34 27.81
CA LEU A 95 7.79 -6.71 27.68
C LEU A 95 6.70 -6.81 26.61
N ILE A 96 5.75 -5.88 26.61
CA ILE A 96 4.68 -5.82 25.60
C ILE A 96 5.27 -5.60 24.20
N VAL A 97 6.21 -4.66 24.04
CA VAL A 97 6.90 -4.42 22.76
C VAL A 97 7.63 -5.67 22.27
N GLY A 98 8.30 -6.40 23.17
CA GLY A 98 8.93 -7.68 22.85
C GLY A 98 7.95 -8.72 22.34
N HIS A 99 6.79 -8.87 23.00
CA HIS A 99 5.73 -9.78 22.56
C HIS A 99 5.14 -9.38 21.20
N ILE A 100 4.91 -8.08 20.97
CA ILE A 100 4.42 -7.61 19.67
C ILE A 100 5.46 -7.91 18.58
N ALA A 101 6.74 -7.67 18.84
CA ALA A 101 7.81 -7.97 17.89
C ALA A 101 7.86 -9.46 17.53
N GLU A 102 7.68 -10.35 18.51
CA GLU A 102 7.59 -11.79 18.28
C GLU A 102 6.39 -12.16 17.40
N LEU A 103 5.19 -11.64 17.69
CA LEU A 103 4.00 -11.88 16.87
C LEU A 103 4.16 -11.34 15.45
N VAL A 104 4.70 -10.13 15.29
CA VAL A 104 4.97 -9.51 13.98
C VAL A 104 5.95 -10.34 13.16
N SER A 105 6.88 -11.06 13.81
CA SER A 105 7.80 -11.97 13.11
C SER A 105 7.13 -13.24 12.57
N LYS A 106 6.02 -13.68 13.20
CA LYS A 106 5.26 -14.88 12.82
C LYS A 106 4.26 -14.61 11.70
N ILE A 107 3.73 -13.40 11.62
CA ILE A 107 2.71 -13.06 10.61
C ILE A 107 3.31 -13.17 9.21
N LYS A 108 2.75 -14.10 8.43
CA LYS A 108 3.05 -14.25 7.01
C LYS A 108 2.20 -13.29 6.21
N PHE A 109 2.71 -12.10 5.96
CA PHE A 109 2.05 -11.21 5.02
C PHE A 109 2.28 -11.73 3.59
N PRO A 110 1.29 -11.58 2.69
CA PRO A 110 1.57 -11.72 1.28
C PRO A 110 2.73 -10.79 0.97
N LYS A 111 3.82 -11.31 0.38
CA LYS A 111 4.90 -10.47 -0.11
C LYS A 111 4.23 -9.41 -0.98
N LYS A 112 4.46 -8.11 -0.69
CA LYS A 112 4.08 -7.07 -1.65
C LYS A 112 4.69 -7.49 -2.96
N THR A 113 3.85 -7.92 -3.89
CA THR A 113 4.28 -8.33 -5.20
C THR A 113 4.87 -7.09 -5.82
N ARG A 114 6.20 -7.03 -5.84
CA ARG A 114 6.90 -5.96 -6.53
C ARG A 114 6.72 -6.28 -8.00
N ILE A 115 5.79 -5.57 -8.62
CA ILE A 115 5.59 -5.64 -10.06
C ILE A 115 6.91 -5.16 -10.68
N ALA A 116 7.66 -6.11 -11.23
CA ALA A 116 8.93 -5.83 -11.87
C ALA A 116 8.65 -5.28 -13.26
N VAL A 117 8.69 -3.96 -13.41
CA VAL A 117 8.54 -3.29 -14.72
C VAL A 117 9.89 -2.72 -15.19
N PRO A 118 10.10 -2.55 -16.50
CA PRO A 118 11.28 -1.88 -17.04
C PRO A 118 11.48 -0.49 -16.45
N PHE A 119 12.74 -0.08 -16.30
CA PHE A 119 13.11 1.20 -15.67
C PHE A 119 12.40 2.40 -16.34
N ASP A 120 12.30 2.37 -17.67
CA ASP A 120 11.73 3.45 -18.48
C ASP A 120 10.27 3.80 -18.12
N ILE A 121 9.47 2.81 -17.69
CA ILE A 121 8.06 3.02 -17.31
C ILE A 121 7.82 2.94 -15.80
N LYS A 122 8.88 2.76 -15.02
CA LYS A 122 8.77 2.48 -13.58
C LYS A 122 8.11 3.64 -12.83
N ALA A 123 8.52 4.88 -13.13
CA ALA A 123 8.00 6.06 -12.46
C ALA A 123 6.49 6.23 -12.71
N ASP A 124 6.05 6.06 -13.96
CA ASP A 124 4.64 6.16 -14.34
C ASP A 124 3.80 5.08 -13.67
N VAL A 125 4.29 3.83 -13.69
CA VAL A 125 3.61 2.70 -13.04
C VAL A 125 3.52 2.90 -11.53
N GLU A 126 4.58 3.35 -10.86
CA GLU A 126 4.56 3.62 -9.43
C GLU A 126 3.61 4.75 -9.05
N ALA A 127 3.55 5.82 -9.85
CA ALA A 127 2.61 6.92 -9.67
C ALA A 127 1.15 6.45 -9.84
N ASP A 128 0.86 5.70 -10.90
CA ASP A 128 -0.47 5.18 -11.18
C ASP A 128 -0.93 4.15 -10.14
N LEU A 129 -0.02 3.27 -9.67
CA LEU A 129 -0.31 2.34 -8.57
C LEU A 129 -0.61 3.08 -7.26
N THR A 130 0.11 4.16 -6.98
CA THR A 130 -0.12 4.98 -5.79
C THR A 130 -1.51 5.62 -5.85
N GLU A 131 -1.87 6.19 -7.00
CA GLU A 131 -3.18 6.84 -7.19
C GLU A 131 -4.32 5.83 -7.20
N LEU A 132 -4.11 4.65 -7.79
CA LEU A 132 -5.07 3.56 -7.83
C LEU A 132 -5.43 3.08 -6.42
N ASN A 133 -4.45 2.95 -5.54
CA ASN A 133 -4.69 2.58 -4.14
C ASN A 133 -5.51 3.65 -3.41
N LYS A 134 -5.16 4.94 -3.56
CA LYS A 134 -5.93 6.03 -2.95
C LYS A 134 -7.39 6.03 -3.42
N CYS A 135 -7.60 5.88 -4.73
CA CYS A 135 -8.93 5.81 -5.33
C CYS A 135 -9.72 4.63 -4.80
N TYR A 136 -9.11 3.44 -4.70
CA TYR A 136 -9.76 2.26 -4.16
C TYR A 136 -10.13 2.41 -2.67
N GLU A 137 -9.21 2.92 -1.85
CA GLU A 137 -9.43 3.16 -0.42
C GLU A 137 -10.52 4.21 -0.15
N ALA A 138 -10.62 5.23 -1.01
CA ALA A 138 -11.66 6.27 -0.94
C ALA A 138 -13.03 5.81 -1.48
N GLY A 139 -13.17 4.57 -1.96
CA GLY A 139 -14.40 4.07 -2.56
C GLY A 139 -14.65 4.57 -4.00
N CYS A 140 -13.67 5.21 -4.63
CA CYS A 140 -13.71 5.70 -6.01
C CYS A 140 -13.44 4.56 -7.01
N TYR A 141 -14.25 3.50 -6.99
CA TYR A 141 -14.02 2.26 -7.73
C TYR A 141 -13.95 2.44 -9.25
N ARG A 142 -14.73 3.38 -9.81
CA ARG A 142 -14.65 3.73 -11.24
C ARG A 142 -13.27 4.26 -11.62
N SER A 143 -12.72 5.17 -10.82
CA SER A 143 -11.39 5.74 -11.02
C SER A 143 -10.30 4.67 -10.88
N ALA A 144 -10.42 3.78 -9.89
CA ALA A 144 -9.51 2.66 -9.73
C ALA A 144 -9.48 1.76 -10.99
N VAL A 145 -10.65 1.42 -11.56
CA VAL A 145 -10.74 0.61 -12.78
C VAL A 145 -10.18 1.33 -14.02
N ILE A 146 -10.36 2.65 -14.12
CA ILE A 146 -9.76 3.46 -15.20
C ILE A 146 -8.23 3.44 -15.10
N LEU A 147 -7.67 3.55 -13.88
CA LEU A 147 -6.24 3.48 -13.64
C LEU A 147 -5.67 2.09 -13.96
N CYS A 148 -6.41 1.00 -13.73
CA CYS A 148 -6.04 -0.32 -14.23
C CYS A 148 -5.84 -0.34 -15.75
N GLY A 149 -6.74 0.34 -16.49
CA GLY A 149 -6.62 0.49 -17.94
C GLY A 149 -5.36 1.24 -18.36
N ARG A 150 -5.05 2.35 -17.68
CA ARG A 150 -3.84 3.15 -17.94
C ARG A 150 -2.55 2.38 -17.64
N LEU A 151 -2.52 1.60 -16.56
CA LEU A 151 -1.40 0.72 -16.23
C LEU A 151 -1.16 -0.33 -17.32
N LEU A 152 -2.23 -0.99 -17.78
CA LEU A 152 -2.14 -1.96 -18.89
C LEU A 152 -1.67 -1.29 -20.19
N GLU A 153 -2.15 -0.08 -20.48
CA GLU A 153 -1.77 0.68 -21.68
C GLU A 153 -0.27 0.96 -21.67
N THR A 154 0.23 1.52 -20.57
CA THR A 154 1.66 1.82 -20.36
C THR A 154 2.52 0.56 -20.50
N ALA A 155 2.13 -0.54 -19.86
CA ALA A 155 2.87 -1.80 -19.91
C ALA A 155 2.86 -2.46 -21.29
N LEU A 156 1.70 -2.51 -21.96
CA LEU A 156 1.58 -3.11 -23.28
C LEU A 156 2.31 -2.28 -24.35
N HIS A 157 2.34 -0.95 -24.22
CA HIS A 157 3.16 -0.09 -25.07
C HIS A 157 4.64 -0.40 -24.92
N ARG A 158 5.12 -0.49 -23.67
CA ARG A 158 6.51 -0.88 -23.41
C ARG A 158 6.83 -2.26 -23.99
N LYS A 159 5.93 -3.23 -23.82
CA LYS A 159 6.09 -4.58 -24.34
C LYS A 159 6.14 -4.61 -25.87
N TYR A 160 5.33 -3.78 -26.53
CA TYR A 160 5.36 -3.66 -27.98
C TYR A 160 6.70 -3.11 -28.47
N PHE A 161 7.23 -2.09 -27.80
CA PHE A 161 8.56 -1.58 -28.13
C PHE A 161 9.63 -2.65 -27.93
N GLU A 162 9.59 -3.44 -26.85
CA GLU A 162 10.53 -4.55 -26.63
C GLU A 162 10.50 -5.56 -27.79
N ALA A 163 9.32 -5.88 -28.30
CA ALA A 163 9.14 -6.86 -29.37
C ALA A 163 9.54 -6.33 -30.76
N THR A 164 9.39 -5.02 -31.02
CA THR A 164 9.46 -4.46 -32.38
C THR A 164 10.53 -3.39 -32.58
N GLY A 165 11.09 -2.83 -31.51
CA GLY A 165 11.97 -1.67 -31.54
C GLY A 165 11.28 -0.36 -31.98
N ASN A 166 9.96 -0.36 -32.14
CA ASN A 166 9.19 0.80 -32.59
C ASN A 166 8.39 1.40 -31.44
N ASP A 167 8.46 2.72 -31.30
CA ASP A 167 7.55 3.44 -30.42
C ASP A 167 6.22 3.68 -31.13
N LEU A 168 5.17 3.02 -30.64
CA LEU A 168 3.80 3.19 -31.15
C LEU A 168 3.23 4.57 -30.83
N LEU A 169 3.66 5.21 -29.75
CA LEU A 169 3.14 6.52 -29.34
C LEU A 169 3.56 7.62 -30.30
N GLU A 170 4.74 7.51 -30.92
CA GLU A 170 5.19 8.44 -31.95
C GLU A 170 4.37 8.32 -33.25
N LYS A 171 3.98 7.09 -33.63
CA LYS A 171 3.31 6.81 -34.90
C LYS A 171 1.78 6.87 -34.82
N SER A 172 1.20 6.57 -33.67
CA SER A 172 -0.25 6.44 -33.48
C SER A 172 -0.63 6.78 -32.04
N PRO A 173 -0.54 8.06 -31.65
CA PRO A 173 -0.95 8.48 -30.30
C PRO A 173 -2.43 8.16 -30.07
N GLY A 174 -2.76 7.65 -28.89
CA GLY A 174 -4.14 7.30 -28.53
C GLY A 174 -4.67 5.99 -29.12
N ILE A 175 -3.79 5.07 -29.51
CA ILE A 175 -4.21 3.71 -29.90
C ILE A 175 -4.94 3.03 -28.73
N GLY A 176 -6.19 2.60 -28.97
CA GLY A 176 -6.96 1.89 -27.94
C GLY A 176 -6.33 0.55 -27.56
N LEU A 177 -6.49 0.15 -26.29
CA LEU A 177 -6.00 -1.12 -25.75
C LEU A 177 -6.30 -2.35 -26.64
N GLY A 178 -7.50 -2.40 -27.25
CA GLY A 178 -7.88 -3.50 -28.15
C GLY A 178 -6.99 -3.59 -29.39
N ASN A 179 -6.70 -2.45 -30.02
CA ASN A 179 -5.82 -2.39 -31.20
C ASN A 179 -4.36 -2.65 -30.82
N LEU A 180 -3.92 -2.21 -29.64
CA LEU A 180 -2.59 -2.50 -29.12
C LEU A 180 -2.38 -4.00 -28.90
N ILE A 181 -3.37 -4.68 -28.31
CA ILE A 181 -3.36 -6.15 -28.13
C ILE A 181 -3.31 -6.88 -29.48
N ALA A 182 -4.10 -6.44 -30.46
CA ALA A 182 -4.09 -7.03 -31.79
C ALA A 182 -2.68 -6.91 -32.43
N LYS A 183 -2.10 -5.72 -32.42
CA LYS A 183 -0.74 -5.49 -32.93
C LYS A 183 0.32 -6.33 -32.21
N LEU A 184 0.22 -6.52 -30.90
CA LEU A 184 1.13 -7.39 -30.15
C LEU A 184 1.03 -8.85 -30.61
N ARG A 185 -0.19 -9.35 -30.83
CA ARG A 185 -0.42 -10.71 -31.35
C ARG A 185 0.13 -10.88 -32.76
N ASP A 186 -0.06 -9.88 -33.62
CA ASP A 186 0.50 -9.87 -34.99
C ASP A 186 2.04 -9.94 -34.98
N ASN A 187 2.68 -9.49 -33.90
CA ASN A 187 4.12 -9.57 -33.68
C ASN A 187 4.53 -10.78 -32.82
N ASN A 188 3.68 -11.81 -32.73
CA ASN A 188 3.92 -13.07 -32.00
C ASN A 188 4.24 -12.89 -30.51
N VAL A 189 3.75 -11.82 -29.87
CA VAL A 189 3.86 -11.66 -28.42
C VAL A 189 2.78 -12.51 -27.75
N GLU A 190 3.18 -13.47 -26.93
CA GLU A 190 2.26 -14.25 -26.10
C GLU A 190 1.61 -13.35 -25.05
N LEU A 191 0.27 -13.34 -25.06
CA LEU A 191 -0.54 -12.58 -24.12
C LEU A 191 -1.53 -13.53 -23.44
N ASP A 192 -1.92 -13.20 -22.21
CA ASP A 192 -2.93 -13.98 -21.51
C ASP A 192 -4.25 -14.03 -22.31
N PRO A 193 -4.86 -15.22 -22.50
CA PRO A 193 -6.11 -15.35 -23.24
C PRO A 193 -7.27 -14.52 -22.64
N GLY A 194 -7.28 -14.31 -21.32
CA GLY A 194 -8.29 -13.53 -20.61
C GLY A 194 -8.11 -12.01 -20.74
N LEU A 195 -6.96 -11.54 -21.24
CA LEU A 195 -6.65 -10.11 -21.30
C LEU A 195 -7.66 -9.34 -22.14
N SER A 196 -8.14 -9.92 -23.23
CA SER A 196 -9.16 -9.32 -24.08
C SER A 196 -10.48 -9.06 -23.34
N ASN A 197 -10.91 -10.01 -22.49
CA ASN A 197 -12.13 -9.86 -21.69
C ASN A 197 -11.96 -8.78 -20.63
N GLN A 198 -10.80 -8.75 -19.99
CA GLN A 198 -10.49 -7.72 -19.00
C GLN A 198 -10.48 -6.32 -19.60
N VAL A 199 -9.84 -6.16 -20.76
CA VAL A 199 -9.82 -4.88 -21.48
C VAL A 199 -11.24 -4.47 -21.89
N HIS A 200 -12.11 -5.41 -22.25
CA HIS A 200 -13.50 -5.10 -22.52
C HIS A 200 -14.21 -4.50 -21.30
N LEU A 201 -14.07 -5.12 -20.12
CA LEU A 201 -14.65 -4.61 -18.87
C LEU A 201 -14.12 -3.22 -18.51
N ILE A 202 -12.80 -3.02 -18.59
CA ILE A 202 -12.17 -1.72 -18.36
C ILE A 202 -12.69 -0.67 -19.34
N ASN A 203 -12.83 -1.02 -20.62
CA ASN A 203 -13.32 -0.11 -21.64
C ASN A 203 -14.79 0.25 -21.43
N GLN A 204 -15.64 -0.66 -20.96
CA GLN A 204 -17.01 -0.31 -20.56
C GLN A 204 -17.00 0.81 -19.50
N VAL A 205 -16.12 0.71 -18.49
CA VAL A 205 -16.00 1.75 -17.45
C VAL A 205 -15.44 3.06 -18.01
N ARG A 206 -14.38 3.01 -18.83
CA ARG A 206 -13.75 4.19 -19.44
C ARG A 206 -14.75 4.96 -20.32
N VAL A 207 -15.40 4.26 -21.25
CA VAL A 207 -16.35 4.87 -22.19
C VAL A 207 -17.53 5.47 -21.44
N HIS A 208 -18.10 4.77 -20.46
CA HIS A 208 -19.26 5.28 -19.71
C HIS A 208 -18.88 6.42 -18.74
N SER A 209 -17.59 6.64 -18.49
CA SER A 209 -17.11 7.76 -17.69
C SER A 209 -16.90 9.05 -18.47
N VAL A 210 -16.86 8.96 -19.80
CA VAL A 210 -16.68 10.12 -20.69
C VAL A 210 -17.92 10.37 -21.56
N HIS A 211 -18.68 9.33 -21.89
CA HIS A 211 -19.85 9.40 -22.77
C HIS A 211 -21.14 9.00 -22.07
N GLN A 212 -22.20 9.77 -22.29
CA GLN A 212 -23.53 9.52 -21.74
C GLN A 212 -24.19 8.34 -22.49
N LYS A 213 -24.36 7.21 -21.81
CA LYS A 213 -25.08 6.03 -22.30
C LYS A 213 -26.28 5.71 -21.41
N LYS A 214 -27.22 4.91 -21.92
CA LYS A 214 -28.46 4.54 -21.22
C LYS A 214 -28.21 3.86 -19.86
N ASP A 215 -27.23 2.96 -19.79
CA ASP A 215 -26.93 2.20 -18.58
C ASP A 215 -25.51 2.50 -18.08
N LEU A 216 -25.39 2.98 -16.83
CA LEU A 216 -24.11 3.29 -16.21
C LEU A 216 -23.56 2.05 -15.51
N PHE A 217 -22.43 1.53 -15.99
CA PHE A 217 -21.72 0.49 -15.25
C PHE A 217 -21.00 1.11 -14.03
N THR A 218 -21.37 0.63 -12.83
CA THR A 218 -20.78 1.07 -11.57
C THR A 218 -20.16 -0.14 -10.87
N PRO A 219 -18.83 -0.32 -10.94
CA PRO A 219 -18.18 -1.48 -10.34
C PRO A 219 -18.37 -1.50 -8.82
N SER A 220 -18.69 -2.67 -8.27
CA SER A 220 -18.64 -2.92 -6.84
C SER A 220 -17.20 -2.89 -6.33
N LYS A 221 -17.03 -2.84 -5.00
CA LYS A 221 -15.71 -2.94 -4.35
C LYS A 221 -14.98 -4.22 -4.74
N GLU A 222 -15.70 -5.34 -4.78
CA GLU A 222 -15.20 -6.67 -5.09
C GLU A 222 -14.82 -6.76 -6.57
N GLN A 223 -15.65 -6.20 -7.46
CA GLN A 223 -15.35 -6.14 -8.90
C GLN A 223 -14.10 -5.29 -9.18
N ALA A 224 -14.00 -4.11 -8.57
CA ALA A 224 -12.81 -3.26 -8.72
C ALA A 224 -11.56 -3.95 -8.18
N HIS A 225 -11.66 -4.63 -7.04
CA HIS A 225 -10.55 -5.39 -6.47
C HIS A 225 -10.11 -6.54 -7.39
N ALA A 226 -11.06 -7.31 -7.93
CA ALA A 226 -10.77 -8.38 -8.88
C ALA A 226 -10.06 -7.85 -10.13
N ILE A 227 -10.51 -6.70 -10.65
CA ILE A 227 -9.89 -6.02 -11.79
C ILE A 227 -8.45 -5.58 -11.46
N MET A 228 -8.23 -5.03 -10.26
CA MET A 228 -6.89 -4.65 -9.78
C MET A 228 -5.96 -5.85 -9.68
N LEU A 229 -6.39 -6.93 -9.02
CA LEU A 229 -5.60 -8.15 -8.86
C LEU A 229 -5.22 -8.78 -10.20
N TYR A 230 -6.18 -8.86 -11.12
CA TYR A 230 -5.91 -9.36 -12.47
C TYR A 230 -4.93 -8.45 -13.23
N THR A 231 -5.07 -7.13 -13.10
CA THR A 231 -4.13 -6.17 -13.70
C THR A 231 -2.70 -6.38 -13.18
N PHE A 232 -2.52 -6.57 -11.86
CA PHE A 232 -1.21 -6.85 -11.28
C PHE A 232 -0.61 -8.16 -11.79
N ASN A 233 -1.43 -9.21 -11.89
CA ASN A 233 -1.01 -10.49 -12.45
C ASN A 233 -0.50 -10.35 -13.90
N ILE A 234 -1.21 -9.58 -14.73
CA ILE A 234 -0.79 -9.31 -16.10
C ILE A 234 0.52 -8.53 -16.14
N LEU A 235 0.66 -7.47 -15.34
CA LEU A 235 1.88 -6.68 -15.28
C LEU A 235 3.09 -7.54 -14.87
N GLU A 236 2.92 -8.43 -13.89
CA GLU A 236 3.95 -9.39 -13.50
C GLU A 236 4.32 -10.32 -14.65
N ARG A 237 3.33 -10.93 -15.32
CA ARG A 237 3.56 -11.89 -16.40
C ARG A 237 4.16 -11.28 -17.65
N LEU A 238 3.87 -10.02 -17.95
CA LEU A 238 4.43 -9.32 -19.10
C LEU A 238 5.96 -9.17 -19.02
N PHE A 239 6.51 -9.11 -17.80
CA PHE A 239 7.92 -8.78 -17.56
C PHE A 239 8.67 -9.81 -16.70
N SER A 240 8.00 -10.84 -16.20
CA SER A 240 8.63 -12.00 -15.60
C SER A 240 9.39 -12.78 -16.68
N LYS A 241 10.71 -12.86 -16.53
CA LYS A 241 11.58 -13.76 -17.31
C LYS A 241 11.56 -15.16 -16.73
#